data_AF-A0A3D4A643-F1
#
_entry.id   AF-A0A3D4A643-F1
#
_cell.length_a   1.000
_cell.length_b   1.000
_cell.length_c   1.000
_cell.angle_alpha   90.00
_cell.angle_beta   90.00
_cell.angle_gamma   90.00
#
_symmetry.space_group_name_H-M   'P 1'
#
loop_
_entity.id
_entity.type
_entity.pdbx_description
1 polymer ?
#
loop_
_entity_poly.entity_id
_entity_poly.type
_entity_poly.pdbx_seq_one_letter_code
_entity_poly.pdbx_strand_id
1 'polypeptide(L)'
;DESEQTDDGSALVSISESADDSQVSEQETVPGQSTPVPTAEVLPAVAREVSAPVEPATPVPPKRTFSEVMSAFMESRNVRWFEFIAGISIIGSTIGLVATLHVKLKDAAVPYLTALLFMAFVAAIVGVGVYVIKRLKLPASGRATLLVGALLLPINFIAATVLEKHDVALTDPYFLVAIGLGVPALGALGWVALKHINRDHWVTYWIALMGPSFAQVIVKRVVEAANPGAFDSVWNVVGIMLLPLIPMVTGVGIHLKKMAQLGQDMTRDDAYSVFELLGLGIFSVCSCGFLLFHFGTDQNFVGGLATPLLIIALTVLAGGMIVHKGIVGEELAVVRTVGSWLMVTGGAMALLSIVTAWPEVNSMLLVAATALVVFILFGVFLDMPLLMLSAVVAGAITTWLATLSITAVRSDTRVLIDYFFWGPNAINFLVCSVIAGVVGSFLKSVDHKRSLFLGAGLICAISVVIAVAVSVFESSEPLSNLALVVFMLTAIGAFCAIAKVKHHAIWMVAAGLVLAFWAYFTHSPWIQNYIIDISSTRFEVLIHGVTTTLMVAVIGLKVWESRLSGEQREDSPVVASGTFSTSMTGLLQVATVSMIGGLCLTFLKTYLAQHEFATASLMMM
;
A
#
# COMPACT_ATOMS: atom_id res chain seq x y z
N ASP A 1 -13.84 -22.19 -45.51
CA ASP A 1 -14.30 -23.58 -45.65
C ASP A 1 -13.15 -24.47 -46.05
N GLU A 2 -12.88 -25.43 -45.15
CA GLU A 2 -12.33 -26.79 -45.34
C GLU A 2 -11.08 -26.97 -46.22
N SER A 3 -10.04 -27.72 -45.87
CA SER A 3 -9.60 -28.52 -44.72
C SER A 3 -8.32 -29.23 -45.20
N GLU A 4 -7.39 -29.52 -44.29
CA GLU A 4 -6.62 -30.79 -44.13
C GLU A 4 -6.08 -31.54 -45.37
N GLN A 5 -4.96 -32.26 -45.36
CA GLN A 5 -3.91 -32.60 -44.39
C GLN A 5 -2.94 -33.53 -45.16
N THR A 6 -1.72 -33.54 -44.66
CA THR A 6 -0.52 -34.33 -44.97
C THR A 6 -0.68 -35.84 -45.22
N ASP A 7 0.23 -36.32 -46.08
CA ASP A 7 1.23 -37.41 -45.86
C ASP A 7 1.10 -38.80 -46.48
N ASP A 8 2.32 -39.30 -46.74
CA ASP A 8 2.83 -40.67 -46.82
C ASP A 8 2.87 -41.44 -48.15
N GLY A 9 4.10 -41.85 -48.49
CA GLY A 9 4.36 -42.79 -49.58
C GLY A 9 5.83 -43.14 -49.82
N SER A 10 6.29 -44.18 -49.11
CA SER A 10 7.15 -45.27 -49.62
C SER A 10 8.66 -45.08 -49.82
N ALA A 11 9.45 -45.88 -49.08
CA ALA A 11 10.39 -46.92 -49.58
C ALA A 11 11.44 -47.27 -48.49
N LEU A 12 12.00 -48.45 -48.29
CA LEU A 12 11.81 -49.84 -48.72
C LEU A 12 12.67 -50.68 -47.75
N VAL A 13 12.23 -51.89 -47.41
CA VAL A 13 12.95 -52.88 -46.57
C VAL A 13 13.59 -53.95 -47.46
N SER A 14 14.85 -54.31 -47.20
CA SER A 14 15.51 -55.60 -47.54
C SER A 14 16.82 -55.69 -46.75
N ILE A 15 16.88 -56.40 -45.60
CA ILE A 15 17.19 -57.83 -45.36
C ILE A 15 18.65 -58.25 -45.61
N SER A 16 19.26 -58.77 -44.52
CA SER A 16 20.33 -59.79 -44.40
C SER A 16 21.76 -59.41 -44.83
N GLU A 17 22.72 -59.46 -43.89
CA GLU A 17 23.59 -60.65 -43.70
C GLU A 17 24.49 -60.50 -42.46
N SER A 18 24.67 -61.62 -41.76
CA SER A 18 25.47 -61.81 -40.56
C SER A 18 26.91 -62.23 -40.88
N ALA A 19 27.83 -61.84 -40.00
CA ALA A 19 28.98 -62.61 -39.49
C ALA A 19 30.37 -61.95 -39.65
N ASP A 20 30.97 -61.79 -38.48
CA ASP A 20 32.35 -62.11 -38.11
C ASP A 20 33.46 -61.04 -38.08
N ASP A 21 34.30 -61.26 -37.06
CA ASP A 21 35.64 -60.74 -36.77
C ASP A 21 35.85 -59.27 -36.33
N SER A 22 36.16 -59.10 -35.05
CA SER A 22 37.57 -58.89 -34.58
C SER A 22 37.62 -58.31 -33.16
N GLN A 23 38.12 -59.11 -32.22
CA GLN A 23 38.62 -58.66 -30.91
C GLN A 23 39.94 -57.87 -31.06
N VAL A 24 40.28 -57.01 -30.09
CA VAL A 24 41.52 -57.04 -29.28
C VAL A 24 41.42 -55.96 -28.18
N SER A 25 41.48 -56.37 -26.91
CA SER A 25 41.91 -55.52 -25.78
C SER A 25 43.05 -56.22 -25.03
N GLU A 26 44.11 -55.43 -24.81
CA GLU A 26 45.04 -55.38 -23.67
C GLU A 26 45.94 -56.54 -23.21
N GLN A 27 47.21 -56.13 -23.02
CA GLN A 27 48.13 -56.37 -21.89
C GLN A 27 48.62 -57.78 -21.51
N GLU A 28 49.87 -58.00 -21.93
CA GLU A 28 51.05 -58.48 -21.18
C GLU A 28 50.87 -59.23 -19.83
N THR A 29 51.31 -60.49 -19.89
CA THR A 29 51.63 -61.52 -18.87
C THR A 29 52.59 -61.06 -17.74
N VAL A 30 52.75 -61.66 -16.54
CA VAL A 30 53.01 -63.07 -16.12
C VAL A 30 52.82 -63.22 -14.54
N PRO A 31 53.07 -64.37 -13.83
CA PRO A 31 52.04 -65.22 -13.20
C PRO A 31 52.22 -65.55 -11.69
N GLY A 32 51.27 -66.30 -11.09
CA GLY A 32 51.64 -67.32 -10.09
C GLY A 32 50.71 -67.57 -8.88
N GLN A 33 50.07 -68.75 -8.93
CA GLN A 33 49.88 -69.71 -7.81
C GLN A 33 48.55 -69.76 -7.02
N SER A 34 48.21 -70.99 -6.63
CA SER A 34 46.89 -71.64 -6.52
C SER A 34 46.44 -72.00 -5.07
N THR A 35 45.11 -71.94 -4.84
CA THR A 35 44.15 -72.69 -3.94
C THR A 35 44.64 -73.60 -2.77
N PRO A 36 43.87 -73.86 -1.66
CA PRO A 36 42.46 -74.35 -1.66
C PRO A 36 41.52 -73.97 -0.47
N VAL A 37 40.24 -74.38 -0.58
CA VAL A 37 39.10 -74.34 0.38
C VAL A 37 38.99 -75.69 1.15
N PRO A 38 38.47 -75.77 2.41
CA PRO A 38 37.15 -76.44 2.69
C PRO A 38 36.38 -75.86 3.93
N THR A 39 35.08 -75.56 3.87
CA THR A 39 33.86 -76.39 4.12
C THR A 39 33.32 -76.38 5.58
N ALA A 40 32.18 -75.69 5.73
CA ALA A 40 30.96 -75.94 6.52
C ALA A 40 30.96 -76.10 8.06
N GLU A 41 30.20 -75.23 8.75
CA GLU A 41 29.31 -75.61 9.86
C GLU A 41 28.06 -74.71 9.87
N VAL A 42 26.88 -75.32 10.11
CA VAL A 42 25.54 -74.74 9.92
C VAL A 42 24.85 -74.53 11.27
N LEU A 43 24.52 -73.24 11.58
CA LEU A 43 23.41 -72.68 12.42
C LEU A 43 23.34 -73.02 13.93
N PRO A 44 22.71 -72.20 14.82
CA PRO A 44 21.66 -71.21 14.53
C PRO A 44 21.76 -69.82 15.18
N ALA A 45 21.00 -68.91 14.55
CA ALA A 45 20.46 -67.63 14.97
C ALA A 45 20.63 -67.21 16.44
N VAL A 46 21.44 -66.17 16.64
CA VAL A 46 21.24 -65.16 17.69
C VAL A 46 20.99 -63.84 16.98
N ALA A 47 19.79 -63.29 17.16
CA ALA A 47 19.41 -61.97 16.68
C ALA A 47 20.36 -60.93 17.29
N ARG A 48 21.30 -60.45 16.47
CA ARG A 48 22.12 -59.27 16.76
C ARG A 48 21.53 -58.14 15.94
N GLU A 49 20.90 -57.18 16.60
CA GLU A 49 20.55 -55.89 16.00
C GLU A 49 21.80 -55.32 15.34
N VAL A 50 21.82 -55.34 14.01
CA VAL A 50 22.79 -54.62 13.21
C VAL A 50 22.37 -53.16 13.28
N SER A 51 23.11 -52.40 14.07
CA SER A 51 23.14 -50.94 14.03
C SER A 51 23.20 -50.49 12.57
N ALA A 52 22.15 -49.83 12.10
CA ALA A 52 22.12 -49.21 10.78
C ALA A 52 23.33 -48.25 10.63
N PRO A 53 23.98 -48.19 9.46
CA PRO A 53 25.01 -47.19 9.19
C PRO A 53 24.42 -45.79 9.39
N VAL A 54 25.07 -44.97 10.22
CA VAL A 54 24.77 -43.53 10.29
C VAL A 54 25.14 -42.93 8.94
N GLU A 55 24.12 -42.58 8.17
CA GLU A 55 24.26 -41.79 6.95
C GLU A 55 24.96 -40.47 7.30
N PRO A 56 26.09 -40.10 6.65
CA PRO A 56 26.74 -38.84 6.94
C PRO A 56 25.79 -37.70 6.58
N ALA A 57 25.40 -36.92 7.60
CA ALA A 57 24.57 -35.74 7.42
C ALA A 57 25.18 -34.86 6.32
N THR A 58 24.41 -34.62 5.26
CA THR A 58 24.76 -33.65 4.23
C THR A 58 25.06 -32.32 4.90
N PRO A 59 26.22 -31.69 4.64
CA PRO A 59 26.55 -30.43 5.28
C PRO A 59 25.49 -29.39 4.90
N VAL A 60 24.73 -28.93 5.89
CA VAL A 60 23.80 -27.81 5.75
C VAL A 60 24.60 -26.65 5.16
N PRO A 61 24.23 -26.08 3.99
CA PRO A 61 24.97 -24.97 3.43
C PRO A 61 25.01 -23.84 4.46
N PRO A 62 26.19 -23.25 4.73
CA PRO A 62 26.33 -22.23 5.76
C PRO A 62 25.32 -21.11 5.48
N LYS A 63 24.57 -20.72 6.53
CA LYS A 63 23.64 -19.59 6.46
C LYS A 63 24.45 -18.37 6.04
N ARG A 64 24.32 -17.95 4.78
CA ARG A 64 25.02 -16.78 4.24
C ARG A 64 24.74 -15.60 5.17
N THR A 65 25.80 -15.01 5.68
CA THR A 65 25.67 -13.86 6.56
C THR A 65 25.16 -12.66 5.76
N PHE A 66 24.41 -11.75 6.40
CA PHE A 66 23.92 -10.54 5.73
C PHE A 66 25.07 -9.75 5.07
N SER A 67 26.28 -9.82 5.64
CA SER A 67 27.49 -9.24 5.08
C SER A 67 27.94 -9.89 3.78
N GLU A 68 27.83 -11.22 3.62
CA GLU A 68 28.15 -11.90 2.36
C GLU A 68 27.08 -11.64 1.28
N VAL A 69 25.81 -11.57 1.68
CA VAL A 69 24.72 -11.17 0.78
C VAL A 69 24.90 -9.72 0.34
N MET A 70 25.28 -8.84 1.27
CA MET A 70 25.58 -7.44 0.96
C MET A 70 26.84 -7.31 0.11
N SER A 71 27.90 -8.07 0.39
CA SER A 71 29.14 -8.06 -0.38
C SER A 71 28.91 -8.55 -1.82
N ALA A 72 28.21 -9.69 -1.99
CA ALA A 72 27.89 -10.22 -3.31
C ALA A 72 26.89 -9.32 -4.08
N PHE A 73 25.98 -8.65 -3.36
CA PHE A 73 25.09 -7.64 -3.93
C PHE A 73 25.87 -6.37 -4.34
N MET A 74 26.80 -5.92 -3.49
CA MET A 74 27.67 -4.77 -3.77
C MET A 74 28.58 -5.04 -4.97
N GLU A 75 29.14 -6.25 -5.11
CA GLU A 75 30.04 -6.61 -6.20
C GLU A 75 29.30 -6.76 -7.56
N SER A 76 28.08 -7.33 -7.55
CA SER A 76 27.27 -7.51 -8.78
C SER A 76 26.45 -6.28 -9.18
N ARG A 77 26.14 -5.36 -8.25
CA ARG A 77 25.26 -4.18 -8.50
C ARG A 77 26.00 -2.84 -8.52
N ASN A 78 27.23 -2.73 -8.01
CA ASN A 78 27.95 -1.44 -7.96
C ASN A 78 28.14 -0.80 -9.34
N VAL A 79 28.42 -1.59 -10.37
CA VAL A 79 28.65 -1.04 -11.72
C VAL A 79 27.42 -0.30 -12.24
N ARG A 80 26.21 -0.81 -11.99
CA ARG A 80 24.96 -0.18 -12.43
C ARG A 80 24.51 0.99 -11.56
N TRP A 81 24.79 0.94 -10.25
CA TRP A 81 24.54 2.08 -9.37
C TRP A 81 25.48 3.25 -9.68
N PHE A 82 26.75 2.97 -9.96
CA PHE A 82 27.70 4.01 -10.36
C PHE A 82 27.40 4.55 -11.76
N GLU A 83 26.92 3.72 -12.69
CA GLU A 83 26.40 4.17 -14.00
C GLU A 83 25.17 5.08 -13.85
N PHE A 84 24.24 4.73 -12.95
CA PHE A 84 23.06 5.55 -12.66
C PHE A 84 23.43 6.89 -12.00
N ILE A 85 24.31 6.87 -10.99
CA ILE A 85 24.81 8.08 -10.33
C ILE A 85 25.59 8.93 -11.33
N ALA A 86 26.44 8.35 -12.16
CA ALA A 86 27.15 9.06 -13.23
C ALA A 86 26.16 9.67 -14.24
N GLY A 87 25.11 8.94 -14.63
CA GLY A 87 24.04 9.46 -15.49
C GLY A 87 23.32 10.67 -14.89
N ILE A 88 22.91 10.58 -13.62
CA ILE A 88 22.30 11.71 -12.90
C ILE A 88 23.28 12.87 -12.76
N SER A 89 24.57 12.62 -12.47
CA SER A 89 25.60 13.65 -12.37
C SER A 89 25.86 14.34 -13.71
N ILE A 90 25.82 13.62 -14.83
CA ILE A 90 25.91 14.20 -16.17
C ILE A 90 24.70 15.12 -16.40
N ILE A 91 23.48 14.63 -16.17
CA ILE A 91 22.25 15.42 -16.32
C ILE A 91 22.30 16.69 -15.44
N GLY A 92 22.64 16.53 -14.16
CA GLY A 92 22.75 17.64 -13.20
C GLY A 92 23.84 18.64 -13.59
N SER A 93 25.01 18.17 -14.04
CA SER A 93 26.09 19.01 -14.52
C SER A 93 25.71 19.77 -15.78
N THR A 94 24.99 19.15 -16.72
CA THR A 94 24.49 19.84 -17.91
C THR A 94 23.48 20.91 -17.53
N ILE A 95 22.51 20.60 -16.66
CA ILE A 95 21.53 21.58 -16.20
C ILE A 95 22.23 22.76 -15.51
N GLY A 96 23.21 22.49 -14.63
CA GLY A 96 23.99 23.53 -13.96
C GLY A 96 24.82 24.38 -14.92
N LEU A 97 25.43 23.77 -15.93
CA LEU A 97 26.15 24.48 -16.99
C LEU A 97 25.22 25.40 -17.76
N VAL A 98 24.05 24.91 -18.19
CA VAL A 98 23.11 25.72 -18.96
C VAL A 98 22.47 26.82 -18.11
N ALA A 99 22.17 26.57 -16.84
CA ALA A 99 21.70 27.62 -15.93
C ALA A 99 22.76 28.73 -15.76
N THR A 100 24.02 28.34 -15.61
CA THR A 100 25.15 29.30 -15.52
C THR A 100 25.31 30.08 -16.82
N LEU A 101 25.18 29.40 -17.97
CA LEU A 101 25.27 30.02 -19.29
C LEU A 101 24.10 30.97 -19.55
N HIS A 102 22.89 30.60 -19.11
CA HIS A 102 21.70 31.43 -19.17
C HIS A 102 21.89 32.73 -18.39
N VAL A 103 22.42 32.67 -17.16
CA VAL A 103 22.71 33.88 -16.37
C VAL A 103 23.71 34.81 -17.07
N LYS A 104 24.66 34.25 -17.83
CA LYS A 104 25.65 35.04 -18.59
C LYS A 104 25.12 35.56 -19.92
N LEU A 105 24.16 34.89 -20.54
CA LEU A 105 23.65 35.19 -21.88
C LEU A 105 22.25 35.82 -21.88
N LYS A 106 21.56 35.91 -20.74
CA LYS A 106 20.23 36.53 -20.63
C LYS A 106 20.20 37.99 -21.12
N ASP A 107 21.35 38.67 -21.03
CA ASP A 107 21.51 40.08 -21.44
C ASP A 107 22.00 40.20 -22.91
N ALA A 108 22.29 39.08 -23.59
CA ALA A 108 22.66 39.06 -24.99
C ALA A 108 21.41 39.14 -25.88
N ALA A 109 21.49 39.90 -26.97
CA ALA A 109 20.36 40.27 -27.84
C ALA A 109 19.76 39.14 -28.70
N VAL A 110 19.92 37.86 -28.33
CA VAL A 110 19.38 36.71 -29.08
C VAL A 110 18.26 36.03 -28.27
N PRO A 111 16.99 36.31 -28.58
CA PRO A 111 15.85 35.63 -27.98
C PRO A 111 15.93 34.11 -28.22
N TYR A 112 15.46 33.30 -27.28
CA TYR A 112 15.37 31.83 -27.39
C TYR A 112 16.68 31.04 -27.46
N LEU A 113 17.85 31.69 -27.30
CA LEU A 113 19.16 31.02 -27.39
C LEU A 113 19.30 29.88 -26.35
N THR A 114 18.78 30.07 -25.14
CA THR A 114 18.87 29.06 -24.07
C THR A 114 18.07 27.81 -24.42
N ALA A 115 16.82 27.95 -24.90
CA ALA A 115 16.02 26.81 -25.35
C ALA A 115 16.65 26.11 -26.57
N LEU A 116 17.23 26.87 -27.51
CA LEU A 116 17.90 26.30 -28.69
C LEU A 116 19.15 25.50 -28.31
N LEU A 117 19.93 25.97 -27.34
CA LEU A 117 21.10 25.23 -26.82
C LEU A 117 20.69 23.93 -26.12
N PHE A 118 19.64 23.96 -25.28
CA PHE A 118 19.10 22.73 -24.68
C PHE A 118 18.61 21.77 -25.75
N MET A 119 17.87 22.26 -26.74
CA MET A 119 17.36 21.44 -27.83
C MET A 119 18.49 20.80 -28.65
N ALA A 120 19.55 21.55 -28.96
CA ALA A 120 20.74 21.03 -29.64
C ALA A 120 21.43 19.94 -28.81
N PHE A 121 21.49 20.11 -27.49
CA PHE A 121 22.04 19.10 -26.59
C PHE A 121 21.20 17.81 -26.56
N VAL A 122 19.87 17.93 -26.49
CA VAL A 122 18.96 16.76 -26.58
C VAL A 122 19.14 16.07 -27.94
N ALA A 123 19.22 16.83 -29.04
CA ALA A 123 19.46 16.29 -30.36
C ALA A 123 20.79 15.54 -30.45
N ALA A 124 21.85 16.06 -29.83
CA ALA A 124 23.15 15.42 -29.77
C ALA A 124 23.10 14.09 -29.00
N ILE A 125 22.48 14.05 -27.82
CA ILE A 125 22.35 12.81 -27.04
C ILE A 125 21.51 11.77 -27.77
N VAL A 126 20.37 12.17 -28.33
CA VAL A 126 19.53 11.25 -29.13
C VAL A 126 20.31 10.74 -30.35
N GLY A 127 21.05 11.62 -31.02
CA GLY A 127 21.92 11.27 -32.15
C GLY A 127 23.01 10.27 -31.77
N VAL A 128 23.72 10.51 -30.65
CA VAL A 128 24.73 9.59 -30.11
C VAL A 128 24.11 8.25 -29.77
N GLY A 129 22.96 8.23 -29.10
CA GLY A 129 22.24 6.98 -28.78
C GLY A 129 21.91 6.18 -30.03
N VAL A 130 21.36 6.81 -31.07
CA VAL A 130 21.09 6.14 -32.36
C VAL A 130 22.38 5.68 -33.04
N TYR A 131 23.45 6.48 -33.01
CA TYR A 131 24.74 6.12 -33.58
C TYR A 131 25.35 4.88 -32.90
N VAL A 132 25.33 4.84 -31.57
CA VAL A 132 25.82 3.70 -30.77
C VAL A 132 25.06 2.41 -31.13
N ILE A 133 23.73 2.50 -31.30
CA ILE A 133 22.93 1.34 -31.73
C ILE A 133 23.26 0.92 -33.16
N LYS A 134 23.26 1.86 -34.13
CA LYS A 134 23.34 1.52 -35.56
C LYS A 134 24.75 1.24 -36.05
N ARG A 135 25.74 1.99 -35.57
CA ARG A 135 27.13 1.94 -36.07
C ARG A 135 28.02 1.12 -35.16
N LEU A 136 27.96 1.35 -33.84
CA LEU A 136 28.78 0.62 -32.88
C LEU A 136 28.19 -0.74 -32.49
N LYS A 137 26.91 -0.99 -32.82
CA LYS A 137 26.20 -2.24 -32.52
C LYS A 137 26.19 -2.60 -31.03
N LEU A 138 26.10 -1.58 -30.17
CA LEU A 138 26.02 -1.74 -28.70
C LEU A 138 24.60 -1.40 -28.22
N PRO A 139 23.63 -2.33 -28.31
CA PRO A 139 22.22 -2.03 -28.09
C PRO A 139 21.90 -1.61 -26.65
N ALA A 140 22.57 -2.19 -25.65
CA ALA A 140 22.33 -1.86 -24.24
C ALA A 140 22.75 -0.41 -23.91
N SER A 141 23.98 -0.03 -24.25
CA SER A 141 24.51 1.32 -24.00
C SER A 141 23.77 2.39 -24.82
N GLY A 142 23.46 2.07 -26.09
CA GLY A 142 22.67 2.95 -26.94
C GLY A 142 21.25 3.19 -26.42
N ARG A 143 20.56 2.15 -25.94
CA ARG A 143 19.24 2.27 -25.30
C ARG A 143 19.30 3.11 -24.03
N ALA A 144 20.29 2.89 -23.16
CA ALA A 144 20.48 3.69 -21.95
C ALA A 144 20.66 5.18 -22.29
N THR A 145 21.48 5.48 -23.31
CA THR A 145 21.71 6.85 -23.79
C THR A 145 20.44 7.49 -24.34
N LEU A 146 19.62 6.73 -25.08
CA LEU A 146 18.32 7.21 -25.57
C LEU A 146 17.32 7.45 -24.45
N LEU A 147 17.34 6.63 -23.40
CA LEU A 147 16.51 6.82 -22.19
C LEU A 147 16.86 8.11 -21.48
N VAL A 148 18.16 8.43 -21.35
CA VAL A 148 18.64 9.73 -20.85
C VAL A 148 18.17 10.86 -21.76
N GLY A 149 18.30 10.72 -23.08
CA GLY A 149 17.78 11.70 -24.05
C GLY A 149 16.27 11.92 -23.93
N ALA A 150 15.50 10.86 -23.67
CA ALA A 150 14.07 10.93 -23.48
C ALA A 150 13.68 11.68 -22.19
N LEU A 151 14.40 11.45 -21.08
CA LEU A 151 14.20 12.19 -19.82
C LEU A 151 14.58 13.67 -19.91
N LEU A 152 15.46 14.05 -20.84
CA LEU A 152 15.80 15.46 -21.07
C LEU A 152 14.70 16.21 -21.84
N LEU A 153 13.79 15.52 -22.55
CA LEU A 153 12.73 16.17 -23.33
C LEU A 153 11.78 16.99 -22.44
N PRO A 154 11.14 16.43 -21.39
CA PRO A 154 10.26 17.21 -20.52
C PRO A 154 11.00 18.36 -19.80
N ILE A 155 12.28 18.17 -19.46
CA ILE A 155 13.11 19.21 -18.87
C ILE A 155 13.36 20.35 -19.86
N ASN A 156 13.54 20.05 -21.15
CA ASN A 156 13.70 21.09 -22.16
C ASN A 156 12.45 21.95 -22.30
N PHE A 157 11.26 21.36 -22.16
CA PHE A 157 10.02 22.14 -22.11
C PHE A 157 9.95 23.03 -20.86
N ILE A 158 10.41 22.55 -19.69
CA ILE A 158 10.56 23.41 -18.50
C ILE A 158 11.54 24.54 -18.79
N ALA A 159 12.70 24.26 -19.38
CA ALA A 159 13.70 25.28 -19.67
C ALA A 159 13.15 26.36 -20.60
N ALA A 160 12.46 25.97 -21.68
CA ALA A 160 11.81 26.89 -22.61
C ALA A 160 10.66 27.68 -21.95
N THR A 161 9.96 27.10 -20.96
CA THR A 161 8.82 27.77 -20.31
C THR A 161 9.23 28.64 -19.12
N VAL A 162 10.13 28.19 -18.24
CA VAL A 162 10.52 28.88 -17.00
C VAL A 162 11.65 29.88 -17.22
N LEU A 163 12.68 29.52 -17.98
CA LEU A 163 13.87 30.38 -18.11
C LEU A 163 13.63 31.55 -19.07
N GLU A 164 12.61 31.47 -19.93
CA GLU A 164 12.27 32.52 -20.87
C GLU A 164 11.20 33.45 -20.28
N LYS A 165 11.67 34.49 -19.59
CA LYS A 165 10.84 35.62 -19.14
C LYS A 165 10.53 36.53 -20.33
N HIS A 166 9.44 36.24 -21.02
CA HIS A 166 8.87 37.21 -21.93
C HIS A 166 7.34 37.23 -21.80
N ASP A 167 6.78 38.37 -21.39
CA ASP A 167 5.36 38.73 -21.57
C ASP A 167 5.09 38.97 -23.05
N VAL A 168 5.29 37.92 -23.85
CA VAL A 168 5.14 37.96 -25.30
C VAL A 168 3.72 37.55 -25.64
N ALA A 169 3.01 38.48 -26.28
CA ALA A 169 1.67 38.26 -26.80
C ALA A 169 1.63 37.07 -27.77
N LEU A 170 0.49 36.36 -27.83
CA LEU A 170 0.31 35.23 -28.76
C LEU A 170 0.47 35.62 -30.24
N THR A 171 0.37 36.91 -30.55
CA THR A 171 0.51 37.46 -31.89
C THR A 171 1.96 37.78 -32.27
N ASP A 172 2.93 37.64 -31.37
CA ASP A 172 4.33 37.89 -31.70
C ASP A 172 4.84 36.85 -32.71
N PRO A 173 5.28 37.28 -33.91
CA PRO A 173 5.82 36.39 -34.93
C PRO A 173 6.97 35.51 -34.43
N TYR A 174 7.84 36.01 -33.54
CA TYR A 174 8.99 35.24 -33.07
C TYR A 174 8.57 34.09 -32.14
N PHE A 175 7.55 34.30 -31.32
CA PHE A 175 6.99 33.27 -30.46
C PHE A 175 6.27 32.18 -31.27
N LEU A 176 5.49 32.58 -32.28
CA LEU A 176 4.83 31.63 -33.18
C LEU A 176 5.84 30.78 -33.97
N VAL A 177 6.95 31.37 -34.41
CA VAL A 177 8.05 30.64 -35.05
C VAL A 177 8.75 29.71 -34.06
N ALA A 178 9.03 30.18 -32.83
CA ALA A 178 9.67 29.37 -31.79
C ALA A 178 8.84 28.13 -31.41
N ILE A 179 7.53 28.29 -31.22
CA ILE A 179 6.62 27.16 -30.98
C ILE A 179 6.48 26.28 -32.23
N GLY A 180 6.28 26.90 -33.39
CA GLY A 180 6.07 26.20 -34.66
C GLY A 180 7.26 25.34 -35.10
N LEU A 181 8.48 25.69 -34.69
CA LEU A 181 9.68 24.88 -34.94
C LEU A 181 10.06 24.01 -33.74
N GLY A 182 10.05 24.56 -32.53
CA GLY A 182 10.53 23.89 -31.32
C GLY A 182 9.69 22.69 -30.93
N VAL A 183 8.36 22.84 -30.89
CA VAL A 183 7.44 21.76 -30.48
C VAL A 183 7.51 20.57 -31.44
N PRO A 184 7.40 20.75 -32.78
CA PRO A 184 7.50 19.62 -33.71
C PRO A 184 8.88 18.97 -33.71
N ALA A 185 9.96 19.75 -33.61
CA ALA A 185 11.30 19.19 -33.64
C ALA A 185 11.64 18.42 -32.35
N LEU A 186 11.18 18.87 -31.17
CA LEU A 186 11.25 18.06 -29.95
C LEU A 186 10.36 16.82 -30.02
N GLY A 187 9.17 16.94 -30.61
CA GLY A 187 8.30 15.79 -30.91
C GLY A 187 8.98 14.76 -31.81
N ALA A 188 9.70 15.19 -32.83
CA ALA A 188 10.46 14.35 -33.74
C ALA A 188 11.66 13.68 -33.05
N LEU A 189 12.38 14.40 -32.18
CA LEU A 189 13.46 13.83 -31.37
C LEU A 189 12.91 12.76 -30.41
N GLY A 190 11.80 13.03 -29.73
CA GLY A 190 11.10 12.05 -28.90
C GLY A 190 10.64 10.83 -29.68
N TRP A 191 10.09 11.04 -30.88
CA TRP A 191 9.71 9.95 -31.78
C TRP A 191 10.89 9.06 -32.15
N VAL A 192 12.01 9.66 -32.56
CA VAL A 192 13.22 8.93 -32.92
C VAL A 192 13.76 8.16 -31.72
N ALA A 193 13.87 8.79 -30.55
CA ALA A 193 14.39 8.14 -29.35
C ALA A 193 13.53 6.93 -28.95
N LEU A 194 12.22 7.13 -28.80
CA LEU A 194 11.30 6.12 -28.30
C LEU A 194 11.12 4.95 -29.29
N LYS A 195 11.16 5.21 -30.60
CA LYS A 195 11.12 4.17 -31.63
C LYS A 195 12.32 3.22 -31.57
N HIS A 196 13.48 3.69 -31.12
CA HIS A 196 14.66 2.84 -30.94
C HIS A 196 14.75 2.21 -29.55
N ILE A 197 14.05 2.75 -28.54
CA ILE A 197 13.90 2.12 -27.23
C ILE A 197 12.97 0.90 -27.36
N ASN A 198 11.74 1.11 -27.81
CA ASN A 198 10.73 0.06 -27.93
C ASN A 198 10.00 0.12 -29.28
N ARG A 199 10.43 -0.70 -30.24
CA ARG A 199 9.94 -0.65 -31.62
C ARG A 199 8.47 -1.03 -31.78
N ASP A 200 7.91 -1.82 -30.87
CA ASP A 200 6.55 -2.35 -31.02
C ASP A 200 5.52 -1.45 -30.33
N HIS A 201 5.93 -0.72 -29.29
CA HIS A 201 5.05 0.08 -28.45
C HIS A 201 5.41 1.58 -28.41
N TRP A 202 6.30 2.06 -29.28
CA TRP A 202 6.79 3.44 -29.26
C TRP A 202 5.70 4.52 -29.25
N VAL A 203 4.52 4.28 -29.86
CA VAL A 203 3.39 5.22 -29.84
C VAL A 203 2.92 5.48 -28.41
N THR A 204 2.79 4.43 -27.59
CA THR A 204 2.32 4.56 -26.19
C THR A 204 3.33 5.32 -25.34
N TYR A 205 4.63 5.05 -25.53
CA TYR A 205 5.72 5.81 -24.93
C TYR A 205 5.69 7.27 -25.36
N TRP A 206 5.45 7.52 -26.64
CA TRP A 206 5.44 8.88 -27.18
C TRP A 206 4.28 9.68 -26.61
N ILE A 207 3.08 9.11 -26.56
CA ILE A 207 1.91 9.76 -25.93
C ILE A 207 2.18 10.04 -24.45
N ALA A 208 2.67 9.04 -23.70
CA ALA A 208 2.88 9.17 -22.26
C ALA A 208 4.02 10.15 -21.89
N LEU A 209 5.04 10.29 -22.73
CA LEU A 209 6.16 11.21 -22.51
C LEU A 209 5.88 12.59 -23.09
N MET A 210 5.54 12.68 -24.38
CA MET A 210 5.41 13.95 -25.09
C MET A 210 4.11 14.66 -24.76
N GLY A 211 3.02 13.93 -24.49
CA GLY A 211 1.74 14.55 -24.14
C GLY A 211 1.83 15.48 -22.92
N PRO A 212 2.34 15.02 -21.76
CA PRO A 212 2.56 15.89 -20.62
C PRO A 212 3.60 16.98 -20.88
N SER A 213 4.62 16.71 -21.71
CA SER A 213 5.64 17.70 -22.09
C SER A 213 5.05 18.86 -22.91
N PHE A 214 4.20 18.56 -23.91
CA PHE A 214 3.48 19.57 -24.67
C PHE A 214 2.48 20.33 -23.81
N ALA A 215 1.83 19.65 -22.85
CA ALA A 215 0.93 20.28 -21.92
C ALA A 215 1.61 21.38 -21.10
N GLN A 216 2.92 21.31 -20.82
CA GLN A 216 3.64 22.37 -20.08
C GLN A 216 3.54 23.75 -20.75
N VAL A 217 3.60 23.80 -22.09
CA VAL A 217 3.47 25.07 -22.83
C VAL A 217 2.09 25.67 -22.63
N ILE A 218 1.05 24.82 -22.66
CA ILE A 218 -0.34 25.23 -22.44
C ILE A 218 -0.54 25.64 -20.98
N VAL A 219 -0.05 24.84 -20.03
CA VAL A 219 -0.13 25.08 -18.59
C VAL A 219 0.48 26.43 -18.22
N LYS A 220 1.69 26.75 -18.71
CA LYS A 220 2.30 28.07 -18.51
C LYS A 220 1.34 29.20 -18.90
N ARG A 221 0.74 29.11 -20.09
CA ARG A 221 -0.14 30.16 -20.62
C ARG A 221 -1.47 30.26 -19.86
N VAL A 222 -2.07 29.13 -19.49
CA VAL A 222 -3.29 29.11 -18.69
C VAL A 222 -3.04 29.74 -17.32
N VAL A 223 -1.92 29.43 -16.68
CA VAL A 223 -1.55 30.00 -15.38
C VAL A 223 -1.25 31.49 -15.48
N GLU A 224 -0.46 31.92 -16.47
CA GLU A 224 -0.16 33.35 -16.70
C GLU A 224 -1.43 34.18 -16.95
N ALA A 225 -2.35 33.66 -17.78
CA ALA A 225 -3.60 34.36 -18.10
C ALA A 225 -4.57 34.44 -16.90
N ALA A 226 -4.51 33.46 -15.99
CA ALA A 226 -5.37 33.41 -14.82
C ALA A 226 -4.74 34.07 -13.57
N ASN A 227 -3.45 34.42 -13.58
CA ASN A 227 -2.73 34.98 -12.43
C ASN A 227 -3.28 36.40 -12.08
N PRO A 228 -3.58 36.74 -10.80
CA PRO A 228 -3.33 35.98 -9.56
C PRO A 228 -4.26 34.80 -9.27
N GLY A 229 -5.42 34.72 -9.91
CA GLY A 229 -6.48 33.76 -9.58
C GLY A 229 -6.29 32.30 -10.02
N ALA A 230 -5.15 31.95 -10.63
CA ALA A 230 -4.85 30.59 -11.07
C ALA A 230 -4.87 29.56 -9.92
N PHE A 231 -4.55 29.99 -8.69
CA PHE A 231 -4.46 29.16 -7.50
C PHE A 231 -5.54 29.47 -6.44
N ASP A 232 -6.55 30.29 -6.79
CA ASP A 232 -7.64 30.67 -5.86
C ASP A 232 -8.48 29.47 -5.38
N SER A 233 -8.53 28.41 -6.20
CA SER A 233 -9.30 27.20 -5.91
C SER A 233 -8.49 25.94 -6.19
N VAL A 234 -8.61 24.96 -5.29
CA VAL A 234 -8.08 23.59 -5.44
C VAL A 234 -8.50 22.99 -6.80
N TRP A 235 -9.72 23.26 -7.24
CA TRP A 235 -10.25 22.71 -8.49
C TRP A 235 -9.60 23.31 -9.75
N ASN A 236 -9.09 24.54 -9.68
CA ASN A 236 -8.33 25.13 -10.78
C ASN A 236 -7.02 24.36 -10.98
N VAL A 237 -6.32 24.07 -9.88
CA VAL A 237 -5.07 23.29 -9.89
C VAL A 237 -5.32 21.87 -10.40
N VAL A 238 -6.40 21.22 -9.94
CA VAL A 238 -6.80 19.90 -10.46
C VAL A 238 -7.06 19.98 -11.97
N GLY A 239 -7.85 20.95 -12.44
CA GLY A 239 -8.17 21.14 -13.85
C GLY A 239 -6.93 21.34 -14.72
N ILE A 240 -5.98 22.15 -14.26
CA ILE A 240 -4.71 22.40 -14.96
C ILE A 240 -3.85 21.13 -15.00
N MET A 241 -3.78 20.36 -13.91
CA MET A 241 -3.01 19.12 -13.85
C MET A 241 -3.65 17.94 -14.59
N LEU A 242 -4.96 17.98 -14.89
CA LEU A 242 -5.58 16.97 -15.75
C LEU A 242 -5.03 17.00 -17.17
N LEU A 243 -4.59 18.16 -17.67
CA LEU A 243 -4.06 18.32 -19.02
C LEU A 243 -2.81 17.45 -19.28
N PRO A 244 -1.77 17.43 -18.43
CA PRO A 244 -0.67 16.48 -18.56
C PRO A 244 -1.04 15.04 -18.17
N LEU A 245 -2.01 14.83 -17.28
CA LEU A 245 -2.37 13.48 -16.83
C LEU A 245 -3.11 12.66 -17.89
N ILE A 246 -4.04 13.26 -18.62
CA ILE A 246 -4.85 12.57 -19.65
C ILE A 246 -3.95 11.79 -20.64
N PRO A 247 -2.96 12.40 -21.30
CA PRO A 247 -2.09 11.67 -22.21
C PRO A 247 -1.22 10.63 -21.50
N MET A 248 -0.72 10.91 -20.28
CA MET A 248 0.05 9.93 -19.50
C MET A 248 -0.78 8.67 -19.23
N VAL A 249 -1.99 8.83 -18.67
CA VAL A 249 -2.89 7.72 -18.35
C VAL A 249 -3.36 7.00 -19.62
N THR A 250 -3.60 7.73 -20.71
CA THR A 250 -4.00 7.13 -21.98
C THR A 250 -2.88 6.26 -22.56
N GLY A 251 -1.65 6.78 -22.63
CA GLY A 251 -0.50 6.05 -23.15
C GLY A 251 -0.19 4.81 -22.30
N VAL A 252 -0.13 4.97 -20.97
CA VAL A 252 0.08 3.86 -20.04
C VAL A 252 -1.07 2.86 -20.08
N GLY A 253 -2.32 3.33 -20.08
CA GLY A 253 -3.50 2.47 -20.08
C GLY A 253 -3.62 1.60 -21.33
N ILE A 254 -3.31 2.14 -22.51
CA ILE A 254 -3.27 1.36 -23.76
C ILE A 254 -2.17 0.29 -23.68
N HIS A 255 -0.99 0.62 -23.16
CA HIS A 255 0.11 -0.33 -23.00
C HIS A 255 -0.23 -1.43 -21.98
N LEU A 256 -0.74 -1.05 -20.81
CA LEU A 256 -1.15 -1.97 -19.77
C LEU A 256 -2.27 -2.90 -20.24
N LYS A 257 -3.23 -2.42 -21.03
CA LYS A 257 -4.26 -3.26 -21.63
C LYS A 257 -3.65 -4.35 -22.52
N LYS A 258 -2.65 -4.02 -23.33
CA LYS A 258 -1.94 -5.01 -24.16
C LYS A 258 -1.16 -6.01 -23.32
N MET A 259 -0.45 -5.54 -22.30
CA MET A 259 0.31 -6.43 -21.40
C MET A 259 -0.62 -7.35 -20.60
N ALA A 260 -1.80 -6.87 -20.19
CA ALA A 260 -2.80 -7.68 -19.51
C ALA A 260 -3.38 -8.80 -20.39
N GLN A 261 -3.38 -8.62 -21.72
CA GLN A 261 -3.82 -9.66 -22.67
C GLN A 261 -2.82 -10.81 -22.80
N LEU A 262 -1.54 -10.59 -22.47
CA LEU A 262 -0.53 -11.65 -22.45
C LEU A 262 -0.76 -12.63 -21.28
N GLY A 263 -1.46 -12.21 -20.22
CA GLY A 263 -1.71 -13.07 -19.06
C GLY A 263 -0.41 -13.56 -18.43
N GLN A 264 -0.30 -14.87 -18.24
CA GLN A 264 0.86 -15.53 -17.61
C GLN A 264 2.05 -15.76 -18.56
N ASP A 265 1.90 -15.42 -19.84
CA ASP A 265 2.95 -15.57 -20.86
C ASP A 265 3.89 -14.35 -20.91
N MET A 266 3.78 -13.45 -19.93
CA MET A 266 4.51 -12.19 -19.94
C MET A 266 6.01 -12.43 -19.74
N THR A 267 6.81 -11.93 -20.67
CA THR A 267 8.27 -12.09 -20.63
C THR A 267 8.92 -11.05 -19.73
N ARG A 268 10.23 -11.23 -19.48
CA ARG A 268 11.05 -10.26 -18.75
C ARG A 268 11.07 -8.88 -19.42
N ASP A 269 11.16 -8.86 -20.74
CA ASP A 269 11.25 -7.61 -21.52
C ASP A 269 9.91 -6.87 -21.51
N ASP A 270 8.79 -7.60 -21.52
CA ASP A 270 7.45 -7.02 -21.38
C ASP A 270 7.29 -6.33 -20.02
N ALA A 271 7.72 -6.97 -18.94
CA ALA A 271 7.68 -6.36 -17.61
C ALA A 271 8.58 -5.12 -17.50
N TYR A 272 9.79 -5.14 -18.08
CA TYR A 272 10.63 -3.95 -18.14
C TYR A 272 10.00 -2.83 -18.96
N SER A 273 9.28 -3.15 -20.04
CA SER A 273 8.58 -2.14 -20.84
C SER A 273 7.52 -1.39 -20.03
N VAL A 274 6.83 -2.08 -19.11
CA VAL A 274 5.88 -1.45 -18.18
C VAL A 274 6.60 -0.48 -17.26
N PHE A 275 7.73 -0.90 -16.67
CA PHE A 275 8.50 -0.05 -15.75
C PHE A 275 9.08 1.19 -16.44
N GLU A 276 9.64 1.01 -17.63
CA GLU A 276 10.18 2.12 -18.44
C GLU A 276 9.10 3.13 -18.79
N LEU A 277 7.96 2.67 -19.29
CA LEU A 277 6.85 3.55 -19.66
C LEU A 277 6.28 4.30 -18.46
N LEU A 278 6.10 3.59 -17.33
CA LEU A 278 5.61 4.18 -16.09
C LEU A 278 6.58 5.27 -15.59
N GLY A 279 7.88 4.96 -15.57
CA GLY A 279 8.92 5.90 -15.16
C GLY A 279 8.96 7.15 -16.04
N LEU A 280 8.95 6.98 -17.38
CA LEU A 280 8.94 8.09 -18.33
C LEU A 280 7.66 8.95 -18.21
N GLY A 281 6.50 8.32 -18.09
CA GLY A 281 5.21 9.01 -17.96
C GLY A 281 5.11 9.80 -16.65
N ILE A 282 5.47 9.18 -15.52
CA ILE A 282 5.47 9.84 -14.20
C ILE A 282 6.45 11.01 -14.20
N PHE A 283 7.67 10.80 -14.71
CA PHE A 283 8.67 11.87 -14.79
C PHE A 283 8.15 13.07 -15.59
N SER A 284 7.50 12.82 -16.72
CA SER A 284 6.91 13.86 -17.55
C SER A 284 5.79 14.63 -16.84
N VAL A 285 4.90 13.96 -16.11
CA VAL A 285 3.87 14.64 -15.31
C VAL A 285 4.48 15.43 -14.15
N CYS A 286 5.45 14.85 -13.44
CA CYS A 286 6.17 15.52 -12.35
C CYS A 286 6.88 16.79 -12.82
N SER A 287 7.42 16.79 -14.04
CA SER A 287 8.01 17.99 -14.63
C SER A 287 6.99 19.12 -14.84
N CYS A 288 5.74 18.79 -15.20
CA CYS A 288 4.65 19.77 -15.24
C CYS A 288 4.21 20.23 -13.83
N GLY A 289 4.23 19.34 -12.84
CA GLY A 289 4.00 19.71 -11.44
C GLY A 289 5.06 20.67 -10.90
N PHE A 290 6.32 20.48 -11.29
CA PHE A 290 7.42 21.39 -10.97
C PHE A 290 7.22 22.78 -11.60
N LEU A 291 6.71 22.85 -12.84
CA LEU A 291 6.34 24.11 -13.47
C LEU A 291 5.28 24.86 -12.65
N LEU A 292 4.25 24.17 -12.16
CA LEU A 292 3.23 24.82 -11.31
C LEU A 292 3.79 25.29 -9.96
N PHE A 293 4.67 24.51 -9.35
CA PHE A 293 5.37 24.89 -8.12
C PHE A 293 6.18 26.19 -8.29
N HIS A 294 6.68 26.47 -9.51
CA HIS A 294 7.35 27.74 -9.81
C HIS A 294 6.41 28.95 -9.75
N PHE A 295 5.12 28.78 -10.09
CA PHE A 295 4.14 29.86 -10.12
C PHE A 295 3.45 30.10 -8.78
N GLY A 296 3.32 29.08 -7.93
CA GLY A 296 2.64 29.22 -6.63
C GLY A 296 2.90 28.04 -5.70
N THR A 297 2.92 28.31 -4.39
CA THR A 297 3.16 27.31 -3.34
C THR A 297 2.08 27.33 -2.24
N ASP A 298 0.92 27.88 -2.56
CA ASP A 298 -0.16 28.09 -1.61
C ASP A 298 -0.81 26.77 -1.19
N GLN A 299 -1.59 26.82 -0.11
CA GLN A 299 -2.29 25.65 0.43
C GLN A 299 -3.22 25.01 -0.61
N ASN A 300 -3.87 25.82 -1.45
CA ASN A 300 -4.71 25.33 -2.56
C ASN A 300 -3.90 24.59 -3.64
N PHE A 301 -2.63 24.97 -3.86
CA PHE A 301 -1.73 24.24 -4.75
C PHE A 301 -1.48 22.84 -4.20
N VAL A 302 -1.10 22.72 -2.93
CA VAL A 302 -0.85 21.41 -2.28
C VAL A 302 -2.12 20.55 -2.29
N GLY A 303 -3.26 21.12 -1.91
CA GLY A 303 -4.56 20.43 -1.95
C GLY A 303 -4.96 19.98 -3.37
N GLY A 304 -4.65 20.80 -4.38
CA GLY A 304 -4.92 20.54 -5.79
C GLY A 304 -4.09 19.40 -6.39
N LEU A 305 -2.95 19.06 -5.79
CA LEU A 305 -2.13 17.92 -6.22
C LEU A 305 -2.68 16.56 -5.77
N ALA A 306 -3.66 16.53 -4.87
CA ALA A 306 -4.20 15.28 -4.34
C ALA A 306 -4.82 14.38 -5.42
N THR A 307 -5.72 14.92 -6.25
CA THR A 307 -6.36 14.15 -7.34
C THR A 307 -5.33 13.68 -8.39
N PRO A 308 -4.40 14.53 -8.87
CA PRO A 308 -3.26 14.09 -9.68
C PRO A 308 -2.44 12.95 -9.08
N LEU A 309 -2.10 13.08 -7.79
CA LEU A 309 -1.31 12.08 -7.08
C LEU A 309 -2.06 10.75 -6.98
N LEU A 310 -3.38 10.78 -6.75
CA LEU A 310 -4.22 9.59 -6.76
C LEU A 310 -4.20 8.91 -8.13
N ILE A 311 -4.38 9.66 -9.22
CA ILE A 311 -4.38 9.10 -10.59
C ILE A 311 -3.03 8.42 -10.91
N ILE A 312 -1.91 9.06 -10.54
CA ILE A 312 -0.58 8.46 -10.68
C ILE A 312 -0.48 7.19 -9.82
N ALA A 313 -0.91 7.25 -8.57
CA ALA A 313 -0.88 6.12 -7.64
C ALA A 313 -1.65 4.90 -8.17
N LEU A 314 -2.84 5.12 -8.73
CA LEU A 314 -3.65 4.07 -9.33
C LEU A 314 -2.98 3.48 -10.59
N THR A 315 -2.31 4.31 -11.38
CA THR A 315 -1.59 3.87 -12.58
C THR A 315 -0.37 3.02 -12.20
N VAL A 316 0.39 3.43 -11.18
CA VAL A 316 1.51 2.66 -10.60
C VAL A 316 1.03 1.32 -10.07
N LEU A 317 -0.07 1.34 -9.32
CA LEU A 317 -0.67 0.14 -8.74
C LEU A 317 -1.13 -0.84 -9.83
N ALA A 318 -1.83 -0.34 -10.86
CA ALA A 318 -2.27 -1.16 -11.99
C ALA A 318 -1.09 -1.79 -12.75
N GLY A 319 -0.02 -1.02 -13.01
CA GLY A 319 1.20 -1.53 -13.64
C GLY A 319 1.89 -2.60 -12.80
N GLY A 320 2.05 -2.37 -11.49
CA GLY A 320 2.62 -3.35 -10.57
C GLY A 320 1.82 -4.64 -10.50
N MET A 321 0.49 -4.54 -10.56
CA MET A 321 -0.40 -5.69 -10.52
C MET A 321 -0.31 -6.55 -11.77
N ILE A 322 -0.36 -5.94 -12.96
CA ILE A 322 -0.23 -6.67 -14.22
C ILE A 322 1.10 -7.43 -14.24
N VAL A 323 2.17 -6.78 -13.79
CA VAL A 323 3.48 -7.44 -13.72
C VAL A 323 3.52 -8.57 -12.70
N HIS A 324 2.94 -8.36 -11.51
CA HIS A 324 2.90 -9.38 -10.47
C HIS A 324 2.15 -10.63 -10.93
N LYS A 325 1.01 -10.46 -11.61
CA LYS A 325 0.18 -11.56 -12.10
C LYS A 325 0.74 -12.26 -13.32
N GLY A 326 1.38 -11.51 -14.22
CA GLY A 326 1.87 -12.06 -15.48
C GLY A 326 3.13 -12.92 -15.33
N ILE A 327 3.84 -12.83 -14.21
CA ILE A 327 5.08 -13.59 -13.98
C ILE A 327 4.83 -14.75 -13.01
N VAL A 328 4.90 -15.98 -13.51
CA VAL A 328 4.70 -17.19 -12.69
C VAL A 328 6.03 -17.91 -12.35
N GLY A 329 7.02 -17.89 -13.25
CA GLY A 329 8.28 -18.64 -13.12
C GLY A 329 9.23 -18.14 -12.01
N GLU A 330 9.92 -19.07 -11.35
CA GLU A 330 10.88 -18.77 -10.27
C GLU A 330 12.08 -17.93 -10.74
N GLU A 331 12.53 -18.12 -11.98
CA GLU A 331 13.65 -17.36 -12.56
C GLU A 331 13.37 -15.84 -12.63
N LEU A 332 12.09 -15.46 -12.69
CA LEU A 332 11.63 -14.08 -12.77
C LEU A 332 11.05 -13.57 -11.43
N ALA A 333 11.27 -14.30 -10.33
CA ALA A 333 10.78 -13.93 -9.00
C ALA A 333 11.21 -12.51 -8.58
N VAL A 334 12.41 -12.06 -8.99
CA VAL A 334 12.89 -10.70 -8.73
C VAL A 334 11.98 -9.66 -9.41
N VAL A 335 11.59 -9.89 -10.66
CA VAL A 335 10.72 -8.98 -11.42
C VAL A 335 9.31 -8.98 -10.85
N ARG A 336 8.80 -10.16 -10.46
CA ARG A 336 7.52 -10.28 -9.73
C ARG A 336 7.53 -9.50 -8.42
N THR A 337 8.65 -9.53 -7.70
CA THR A 337 8.82 -8.78 -6.44
C THR A 337 8.82 -7.27 -6.69
N VAL A 338 9.42 -6.80 -7.78
CA VAL A 338 9.31 -5.38 -8.20
C VAL A 338 7.86 -5.01 -8.50
N GLY A 339 7.11 -5.88 -9.18
CA GLY A 339 5.66 -5.71 -9.38
C GLY A 339 4.89 -5.55 -8.07
N SER A 340 5.14 -6.43 -7.08
CA SER A 340 4.56 -6.32 -5.73
C SER A 340 4.92 -5.01 -5.03
N TRP A 341 6.18 -4.57 -5.13
CA TRP A 341 6.62 -3.30 -4.57
C TRP A 341 5.92 -2.10 -5.20
N LEU A 342 5.71 -2.11 -6.52
CA LEU A 342 4.94 -1.07 -7.19
C LEU A 342 3.49 -1.06 -6.73
N MET A 343 2.86 -2.21 -6.51
CA MET A 343 1.50 -2.25 -5.96
C MET A 343 1.42 -1.64 -4.56
N VAL A 344 2.35 -2.02 -3.67
CA VAL A 344 2.41 -1.48 -2.30
C VAL A 344 2.67 0.03 -2.34
N THR A 345 3.59 0.48 -3.19
CA THR A 345 3.93 1.89 -3.36
C THR A 345 2.76 2.68 -3.92
N GLY A 346 2.06 2.17 -4.94
CA GLY A 346 0.85 2.79 -5.47
C GLY A 346 -0.27 2.85 -4.44
N GLY A 347 -0.46 1.81 -3.63
CA GLY A 347 -1.41 1.82 -2.52
C GLY A 347 -1.07 2.86 -1.45
N ALA A 348 0.21 2.96 -1.07
CA ALA A 348 0.69 3.95 -0.14
C ALA A 348 0.58 5.39 -0.69
N MET A 349 0.87 5.60 -1.98
CA MET A 349 0.69 6.89 -2.65
C MET A 349 -0.78 7.30 -2.71
N ALA A 350 -1.71 6.36 -2.91
CA ALA A 350 -3.14 6.65 -2.86
C ALA A 350 -3.58 7.10 -1.46
N LEU A 351 -3.03 6.51 -0.38
CA LEU A 351 -3.27 7.01 0.98
C LEU A 351 -2.62 8.37 1.21
N LEU A 352 -1.39 8.58 0.71
CA LEU A 352 -0.70 9.86 0.77
C LEU A 352 -1.50 10.97 0.06
N SER A 353 -2.24 10.64 -1.00
CA SER A 353 -3.08 11.62 -1.70
C SER A 353 -4.20 12.19 -0.83
N ILE A 354 -4.71 11.43 0.14
CA ILE A 354 -5.68 11.92 1.13
C ILE A 354 -5.00 12.94 2.05
N VAL A 355 -3.76 12.67 2.46
CA VAL A 355 -2.97 13.59 3.30
C VAL A 355 -2.65 14.88 2.54
N THR A 356 -2.34 14.81 1.25
CA THR A 356 -2.09 16.02 0.44
C THR A 356 -3.34 16.88 0.24
N ALA A 357 -4.54 16.29 0.27
CA ALA A 357 -5.79 17.05 0.20
C ALA A 357 -6.12 17.81 1.48
N TRP A 358 -5.42 17.53 2.58
CA TRP A 358 -5.66 18.17 3.88
C TRP A 358 -5.40 19.69 3.82
N PRO A 359 -6.27 20.53 4.42
CA PRO A 359 -7.48 20.25 5.21
C PRO A 359 -8.79 20.30 4.41
N GLU A 360 -8.76 20.32 3.08
CA GLU A 360 -9.95 20.55 2.28
C GLU A 360 -10.84 19.30 2.25
N VAL A 361 -11.90 19.30 3.07
CA VAL A 361 -12.75 18.13 3.34
C VAL A 361 -13.32 17.52 2.06
N ASN A 362 -13.77 18.36 1.12
CA ASN A 362 -14.39 17.89 -0.12
C ASN A 362 -13.37 17.15 -1.03
N SER A 363 -12.15 17.66 -1.11
CA SER A 363 -11.07 17.03 -1.87
C SER A 363 -10.60 15.74 -1.21
N MET A 364 -10.47 15.74 0.12
CA MET A 364 -10.14 14.54 0.89
C MET A 364 -11.21 13.45 0.69
N LEU A 365 -12.50 13.82 0.75
CA LEU A 365 -13.62 12.90 0.58
C LEU A 365 -13.62 12.27 -0.81
N LEU A 366 -13.45 13.07 -1.86
CA LEU A 366 -13.38 12.58 -3.24
C LEU A 366 -12.26 11.55 -3.42
N VAL A 367 -11.06 11.88 -2.94
CA VAL A 367 -9.87 11.04 -3.07
C VAL A 367 -10.03 9.75 -2.26
N ALA A 368 -10.50 9.83 -1.01
CA ALA A 368 -10.74 8.68 -0.16
C ALA A 368 -11.82 7.74 -0.74
N ALA A 369 -12.94 8.29 -1.22
CA ALA A 369 -14.01 7.52 -1.84
C ALA A 369 -13.55 6.83 -3.13
N THR A 370 -12.77 7.53 -3.96
CA THR A 370 -12.21 6.96 -5.18
C THR A 370 -11.21 5.84 -4.87
N ALA A 371 -10.32 6.04 -3.89
CA ALA A 371 -9.38 5.01 -3.44
C ALA A 371 -10.12 3.78 -2.88
N LEU A 372 -11.18 3.98 -2.09
CA LEU A 372 -12.04 2.89 -1.58
C LEU A 372 -12.60 2.05 -2.73
N VAL A 373 -13.25 2.68 -3.71
CA VAL A 373 -13.86 1.98 -4.84
C VAL A 373 -12.80 1.18 -5.59
N VAL A 374 -11.65 1.79 -5.89
CA VAL A 374 -10.60 1.11 -6.65
C VAL A 374 -9.97 -0.04 -5.86
N PHE A 375 -9.72 0.12 -4.55
CA PHE A 375 -9.23 -0.98 -3.72
C PHE A 375 -10.22 -2.13 -3.62
N ILE A 376 -11.53 -1.85 -3.57
CA ILE A 376 -12.57 -2.89 -3.64
C ILE A 376 -12.54 -3.60 -4.99
N LEU A 377 -12.59 -2.83 -6.09
CA LEU A 377 -12.59 -3.39 -7.44
C LEU A 377 -11.35 -4.27 -7.67
N PHE A 378 -10.17 -3.78 -7.30
CA PHE A 378 -8.92 -4.49 -7.49
C PHE A 378 -8.73 -5.64 -6.50
N GLY A 379 -9.20 -5.53 -5.26
CA GLY A 379 -9.14 -6.66 -4.36
C GLY A 379 -10.07 -7.80 -4.78
N VAL A 380 -11.30 -7.48 -5.23
CA VAL A 380 -12.30 -8.49 -5.60
C VAL A 380 -12.08 -9.04 -7.01
N PHE A 381 -11.98 -8.20 -8.03
CA PHE A 381 -11.89 -8.67 -9.42
C PHE A 381 -10.49 -9.15 -9.81
N LEU A 382 -9.47 -8.75 -9.04
CA LEU A 382 -8.09 -9.07 -9.35
C LEU A 382 -7.46 -9.93 -8.24
N ASP A 383 -8.23 -10.59 -7.38
CA ASP A 383 -7.75 -11.54 -6.37
C ASP A 383 -6.53 -11.04 -5.60
N MET A 384 -6.60 -9.79 -5.12
CA MET A 384 -5.53 -9.14 -4.36
C MET A 384 -5.96 -8.91 -2.92
N PRO A 385 -5.78 -9.90 -2.03
CA PRO A 385 -6.18 -9.82 -0.64
C PRO A 385 -5.62 -8.58 0.07
N LEU A 386 -4.38 -8.19 -0.20
CA LEU A 386 -3.74 -7.07 0.50
C LEU A 386 -4.48 -5.74 0.28
N LEU A 387 -5.13 -5.55 -0.88
CA LEU A 387 -5.88 -4.33 -1.16
C LEU A 387 -7.19 -4.25 -0.38
N MET A 388 -7.73 -5.39 0.10
CA MET A 388 -8.90 -5.40 0.98
C MET A 388 -8.60 -4.75 2.33
N LEU A 389 -7.37 -4.88 2.84
CA LEU A 389 -6.94 -4.16 4.04
C LEU A 389 -7.00 -2.64 3.79
N SER A 390 -6.40 -2.18 2.69
CA SER A 390 -6.41 -0.76 2.31
C SER A 390 -7.83 -0.24 2.03
N ALA A 391 -8.72 -1.08 1.50
CA ALA A 391 -10.13 -0.74 1.28
C ALA A 391 -10.85 -0.46 2.61
N VAL A 392 -10.63 -1.27 3.65
CA VAL A 392 -11.25 -1.04 4.97
C VAL A 392 -10.77 0.28 5.57
N VAL A 393 -9.47 0.57 5.46
CA VAL A 393 -8.90 1.84 5.93
C VAL A 393 -9.46 3.04 5.16
N ALA A 394 -9.46 2.97 3.83
CA ALA A 394 -10.03 4.02 2.98
C ALA A 394 -11.52 4.22 3.24
N GLY A 395 -12.28 3.16 3.51
CA GLY A 395 -13.71 3.21 3.82
C GLY A 395 -14.00 3.89 5.15
N ALA A 396 -13.20 3.59 6.17
CA ALA A 396 -13.31 4.25 7.46
C ALA A 396 -12.99 5.76 7.38
N ILE A 397 -11.96 6.13 6.61
CA ILE A 397 -11.63 7.55 6.35
C ILE A 397 -12.76 8.22 5.54
N THR A 398 -13.30 7.54 4.53
CA THR A 398 -14.38 8.07 3.68
C THR A 398 -15.64 8.37 4.49
N THR A 399 -16.04 7.46 5.39
CA THR A 399 -17.23 7.65 6.23
C THR A 399 -17.06 8.77 7.24
N TRP A 400 -15.86 8.91 7.82
CA TRP A 400 -15.51 10.06 8.65
C TRP A 400 -15.62 11.39 7.88
N LEU A 401 -14.98 11.47 6.70
CA LEU A 401 -15.02 12.68 5.87
C LEU A 401 -16.42 13.00 5.34
N ALA A 402 -17.22 11.98 5.02
CA ALA A 402 -18.60 12.15 4.63
C ALA A 402 -19.43 12.78 5.76
N THR A 403 -19.19 12.35 7.01
CA THR A 403 -19.83 12.96 8.19
C THR A 403 -19.47 14.45 8.28
N LEU A 404 -18.18 14.79 8.15
CA LEU A 404 -17.71 16.17 8.19
C LEU A 404 -18.33 17.05 7.09
N SER A 405 -18.39 16.53 5.86
CA SER A 405 -18.98 17.20 4.71
C SER A 405 -20.48 17.47 4.91
N ILE A 406 -21.23 16.49 5.43
CA ILE A 406 -22.66 16.65 5.75
C ILE A 406 -22.88 17.70 6.84
N THR A 407 -22.01 17.73 7.86
CA THR A 407 -22.08 18.72 8.95
C THR A 407 -21.53 20.09 8.57
N ALA A 408 -21.10 20.29 7.31
CA ALA A 408 -20.53 21.53 6.80
C ALA A 408 -19.40 22.11 7.69
N VAL A 409 -18.56 21.23 8.23
CA VAL A 409 -17.43 21.62 9.09
C VAL A 409 -16.42 22.41 8.28
N ARG A 410 -15.90 23.49 8.88
CA ARG A 410 -14.89 24.35 8.25
C ARG A 410 -13.60 23.56 7.99
N SER A 411 -13.04 23.72 6.78
CA SER A 411 -11.74 23.16 6.36
C SER A 411 -10.54 23.82 7.09
N ASP A 412 -10.45 23.64 8.41
CA ASP A 412 -9.31 24.10 9.22
C ASP A 412 -8.68 22.90 9.92
N THR A 413 -7.34 22.80 9.87
CA THR A 413 -6.58 21.71 10.48
C THR A 413 -6.92 21.48 11.95
N ARG A 414 -7.04 22.55 12.75
CA ARG A 414 -7.32 22.40 14.20
C ARG A 414 -8.71 21.83 14.40
N VAL A 415 -9.68 22.41 13.71
CA VAL A 415 -11.07 21.96 13.73
C VAL A 415 -11.16 20.50 13.31
N LEU A 416 -10.49 20.09 12.23
CA LEU A 416 -10.50 18.70 11.79
C LEU A 416 -9.89 17.72 12.79
N ILE A 417 -8.83 18.11 13.50
CA ILE A 417 -8.23 17.29 14.55
C ILE A 417 -9.20 17.15 15.73
N ASP A 418 -9.79 18.26 16.18
CA ASP A 418 -10.77 18.26 17.27
C ASP A 418 -11.99 17.38 16.89
N TYR A 419 -12.50 17.54 15.67
CA TYR A 419 -13.58 16.72 15.16
C TYR A 419 -13.16 15.25 14.94
N PHE A 420 -11.92 14.94 14.59
CA PHE A 420 -11.45 13.55 14.48
C PHE A 420 -11.59 12.82 15.82
N PHE A 421 -11.28 13.51 16.92
CA PHE A 421 -11.43 13.01 18.28
C PHE A 421 -12.84 13.19 18.85
N TRP A 422 -13.86 13.44 18.03
CA TRP A 422 -15.24 13.54 18.50
C TRP A 422 -15.86 12.16 18.77
N GLY A 423 -16.58 12.01 19.90
CA GLY A 423 -17.20 10.75 20.35
C GLY A 423 -17.96 9.94 19.29
N PRO A 424 -18.81 10.56 18.45
CA PRO A 424 -19.49 9.88 17.34
C PRO A 424 -18.57 9.21 16.32
N ASN A 425 -17.35 9.73 16.12
CA ASN A 425 -16.42 9.11 15.16
C ASN A 425 -15.90 7.77 15.66
N ALA A 426 -15.73 7.58 16.97
CA ALA A 426 -15.41 6.27 17.52
C ALA A 426 -16.46 5.22 17.11
N ILE A 427 -17.75 5.59 17.10
CA ILE A 427 -18.82 4.71 16.60
C ILE A 427 -18.72 4.50 15.09
N ASN A 428 -18.48 5.54 14.30
CA ASN A 428 -18.33 5.41 12.85
C ASN A 428 -17.23 4.41 12.47
N PHE A 429 -16.07 4.50 13.11
CA PHE A 429 -14.97 3.54 12.94
C PHE A 429 -15.38 2.12 13.39
N LEU A 430 -16.07 1.99 14.53
CA LEU A 430 -16.55 0.69 15.02
C LEU A 430 -17.51 0.02 14.01
N VAL A 431 -18.47 0.78 13.47
CA VAL A 431 -19.43 0.29 12.47
C VAL A 431 -18.69 -0.17 11.21
N CYS A 432 -17.70 0.59 10.72
CA CYS A 432 -16.87 0.18 9.59
C CYS A 432 -16.14 -1.14 9.86
N SER A 433 -15.58 -1.32 11.06
CA SER A 433 -14.94 -2.57 11.49
C SER A 433 -15.93 -3.74 11.50
N VAL A 434 -17.13 -3.55 12.05
CA VAL A 434 -18.16 -4.59 12.07
C VAL A 434 -18.58 -4.98 10.66
N ILE A 435 -18.82 -4.01 9.77
CA ILE A 435 -19.17 -4.27 8.37
C ILE A 435 -18.05 -5.07 7.68
N ALA A 436 -16.79 -4.66 7.83
CA ALA A 436 -15.65 -5.37 7.26
C ALA A 436 -15.54 -6.82 7.79
N GLY A 437 -15.75 -7.02 9.09
CA GLY A 437 -15.76 -8.34 9.72
C GLY A 437 -16.91 -9.24 9.24
N VAL A 438 -18.12 -8.68 9.07
CA VAL A 438 -19.29 -9.38 8.53
C VAL A 438 -19.04 -9.78 7.09
N VAL A 439 -18.61 -8.85 6.23
CA VAL A 439 -18.26 -9.15 4.83
C VAL A 439 -17.18 -10.24 4.75
N GLY A 440 -16.13 -10.12 5.55
CA GLY A 440 -15.06 -11.12 5.62
C GLY A 440 -15.53 -12.51 6.06
N SER A 441 -16.59 -12.60 6.87
CA SER A 441 -17.15 -13.88 7.30
C SER A 441 -17.85 -14.65 6.17
N PHE A 442 -18.38 -13.95 5.17
CA PHE A 442 -19.05 -14.53 4.00
C PHE A 442 -18.09 -14.86 2.85
N LEU A 443 -16.84 -14.39 2.89
CA LEU A 443 -15.86 -14.71 1.86
C LEU A 443 -15.34 -16.14 1.97
N LYS A 444 -15.30 -16.82 0.81
CA LYS A 444 -14.76 -18.18 0.68
C LYS A 444 -13.23 -18.23 0.67
N SER A 445 -12.57 -17.19 0.17
CA SER A 445 -11.10 -17.12 0.09
C SER A 445 -10.48 -16.81 1.46
N VAL A 446 -9.58 -17.68 1.91
CA VAL A 446 -8.88 -17.56 3.21
C VAL A 446 -8.06 -16.27 3.27
N ASP A 447 -7.38 -15.90 2.19
CA ASP A 447 -6.50 -14.73 2.18
C ASP A 447 -7.30 -13.42 2.22
N HIS A 448 -8.37 -13.31 1.43
CA HIS A 448 -9.25 -12.13 1.47
C HIS A 448 -9.91 -11.97 2.84
N LYS A 449 -10.36 -13.09 3.43
CA LYS A 449 -10.90 -13.14 4.78
C LYS A 449 -9.87 -12.65 5.81
N ARG A 450 -8.61 -13.10 5.72
CA ARG A 450 -7.53 -12.64 6.60
C ARG A 450 -7.29 -11.14 6.49
N SER A 451 -7.21 -10.60 5.28
CA SER A 451 -6.99 -9.16 5.08
C SER A 451 -8.14 -8.29 5.57
N LEU A 452 -9.39 -8.70 5.35
CA LEU A 452 -10.55 -7.99 5.88
C LEU A 452 -10.60 -8.02 7.41
N PHE A 453 -10.28 -9.16 8.04
CA PHE A 453 -10.20 -9.23 9.50
C PHE A 453 -9.04 -8.40 10.07
N LEU A 454 -7.90 -8.37 9.40
CA LEU A 454 -6.79 -7.47 9.79
C LEU A 454 -7.22 -6.00 9.71
N GLY A 455 -7.93 -5.62 8.64
CA GLY A 455 -8.48 -4.27 8.49
C GLY A 455 -9.53 -3.93 9.54
N ALA A 456 -10.47 -4.84 9.78
CA ALA A 456 -11.48 -4.69 10.83
C ALA A 456 -10.81 -4.53 12.20
N GLY A 457 -9.83 -5.38 12.53
CA GLY A 457 -9.08 -5.30 13.79
C GLY A 457 -8.34 -3.97 13.95
N LEU A 458 -7.68 -3.48 12.90
CA LEU A 458 -6.97 -2.20 12.91
C LEU A 458 -7.94 -1.03 13.14
N ILE A 459 -9.06 -0.99 12.41
CA ILE A 459 -10.06 0.07 12.55
C ILE A 459 -10.77 0.00 13.92
N CYS A 460 -11.02 -1.20 14.44
CA CYS A 460 -11.54 -1.40 15.80
C CYS A 460 -10.57 -0.84 16.84
N ALA A 461 -9.26 -1.09 16.70
CA ALA A 461 -8.26 -0.53 17.60
C ALA A 461 -8.24 1.01 17.55
N ILE A 462 -8.34 1.60 16.36
CA ILE A 462 -8.44 3.07 16.20
C ILE A 462 -9.71 3.61 16.88
N SER A 463 -10.85 2.95 16.71
CA SER A 463 -12.11 3.29 17.38
C SER A 463 -11.96 3.31 18.91
N VAL A 464 -11.30 2.30 19.48
CA VAL A 464 -11.01 2.24 20.93
C VAL A 464 -10.07 3.37 21.36
N VAL A 465 -9.01 3.66 20.60
CA VAL A 465 -8.09 4.76 20.91
C VAL A 465 -8.81 6.11 20.92
N ILE A 466 -9.70 6.37 19.94
CA ILE A 466 -10.52 7.58 19.90
C ILE A 466 -11.45 7.62 21.12
N ALA A 467 -12.11 6.51 21.46
CA ALA A 467 -12.98 6.44 22.64
C ALA A 467 -12.22 6.73 23.95
N VAL A 468 -10.97 6.23 24.08
CA VAL A 468 -10.10 6.55 25.21
C VAL A 468 -9.73 8.04 25.22
N ALA A 469 -9.33 8.61 24.08
CA ALA A 469 -8.99 10.03 24.01
C ALA A 469 -10.18 10.93 24.42
N VAL A 470 -11.37 10.68 23.87
CA VAL A 470 -12.61 11.39 24.25
C VAL A 470 -12.86 11.27 25.75
N SER A 471 -12.71 10.06 26.30
CA SER A 471 -12.99 9.80 27.71
C SER A 471 -12.08 10.55 28.67
N VAL A 472 -10.84 10.85 28.25
CA VAL A 472 -9.83 11.54 29.05
C VAL A 472 -9.96 13.06 28.91
N PHE A 473 -10.21 13.56 27.70
CA PHE A 473 -10.10 14.98 27.38
C PHE A 473 -11.44 15.73 27.32
N GLU A 474 -12.57 15.03 27.15
CA GLU A 474 -13.87 15.66 26.80
C GLU A 474 -15.03 15.23 27.72
N SER A 475 -14.75 14.85 28.97
CA SER A 475 -15.66 14.19 29.91
C SER A 475 -16.95 14.95 30.29
N SER A 476 -17.14 16.19 29.84
CA SER A 476 -18.27 17.06 30.20
C SER A 476 -19.42 17.12 29.20
N GLU A 477 -19.24 16.62 27.97
CA GLU A 477 -20.26 16.71 26.90
C GLU A 477 -21.18 15.48 26.88
N PRO A 478 -22.51 15.60 26.68
CA PRO A 478 -23.44 14.45 26.63
C PRO A 478 -23.13 13.47 25.49
N LEU A 479 -22.50 13.92 24.41
CA LEU A 479 -22.05 13.10 23.28
C LEU A 479 -20.82 12.23 23.61
N SER A 480 -20.08 12.55 24.68
CA SER A 480 -18.95 11.75 25.18
C SER A 480 -19.39 10.38 25.73
N ASN A 481 -20.69 10.21 26.05
CA ASN A 481 -21.26 8.93 26.50
C ASN A 481 -21.23 7.83 25.43
N LEU A 482 -21.03 8.19 24.15
CA LEU A 482 -20.90 7.23 23.04
C LEU A 482 -19.64 6.36 23.15
N ALA A 483 -18.60 6.83 23.87
CA ALA A 483 -17.40 6.03 24.15
C ALA A 483 -17.72 4.78 25.01
N LEU A 484 -18.72 4.84 25.90
CA LEU A 484 -19.17 3.69 26.70
C LEU A 484 -19.71 2.57 25.79
N VAL A 485 -20.49 2.94 24.78
CA VAL A 485 -21.05 2.00 23.81
C VAL A 485 -19.92 1.32 23.04
N VAL A 486 -18.88 2.05 22.66
CA VAL A 486 -17.71 1.50 21.97
C VAL A 486 -16.97 0.49 22.87
N PHE A 487 -16.66 0.82 24.12
CA PHE A 487 -16.01 -0.13 25.04
C PHE A 487 -16.86 -1.39 25.27
N MET A 488 -18.16 -1.23 25.45
CA MET A 488 -19.08 -2.36 25.67
C MET A 488 -19.14 -3.29 24.45
N LEU A 489 -19.38 -2.74 23.26
CA LEU A 489 -19.50 -3.53 22.03
C LEU A 489 -18.18 -4.20 21.64
N THR A 490 -17.05 -3.52 21.82
CA THR A 490 -15.72 -4.09 21.55
C THR A 490 -15.35 -5.19 22.56
N ALA A 491 -15.71 -5.04 23.84
CA ALA A 491 -15.56 -6.08 24.85
C ALA A 491 -16.39 -7.33 24.48
N ILE A 492 -17.68 -7.16 24.13
CA ILE A 492 -18.54 -8.25 23.67
C ILE A 492 -17.95 -8.94 22.43
N GLY A 493 -17.47 -8.15 21.46
CA GLY A 493 -16.79 -8.67 20.26
C GLY A 493 -15.56 -9.50 20.60
N ALA A 494 -14.73 -9.04 21.54
CA ALA A 494 -13.55 -9.77 22.01
C ALA A 494 -13.95 -11.09 22.71
N PHE A 495 -15.01 -11.11 23.52
CA PHE A 495 -15.54 -12.34 24.12
C PHE A 495 -16.06 -13.34 23.07
N CYS A 496 -16.76 -12.85 22.05
CA CYS A 496 -17.19 -13.69 20.93
C CYS A 496 -16.00 -14.23 20.13
N ALA A 497 -14.93 -13.45 19.95
CA ALA A 497 -13.73 -13.87 19.25
C ALA A 497 -12.97 -14.96 20.03
N ILE A 498 -12.94 -14.89 21.37
CA ILE A 498 -12.33 -15.90 22.25
C ILE A 498 -12.92 -17.29 22.06
N ALA A 499 -14.24 -17.38 21.83
CA ALA A 499 -14.89 -18.66 21.55
C ALA A 499 -14.30 -19.36 20.31
N LYS A 500 -13.70 -18.60 19.39
CA LYS A 500 -13.13 -19.10 18.13
C LYS A 500 -11.59 -19.10 18.11
N VAL A 501 -10.96 -18.07 18.65
CA VAL A 501 -9.51 -17.83 18.60
C VAL A 501 -8.91 -18.12 19.97
N LYS A 502 -8.22 -19.26 20.07
CA LYS A 502 -7.66 -19.80 21.31
C LYS A 502 -6.36 -19.07 21.73
N HIS A 503 -6.36 -17.73 21.84
CA HIS A 503 -5.16 -16.94 22.15
C HIS A 503 -5.33 -16.09 23.43
N HIS A 504 -4.44 -16.28 24.41
CA HIS A 504 -4.47 -15.62 25.73
C HIS A 504 -4.49 -14.08 25.67
N ALA A 505 -3.79 -13.46 24.72
CA ALA A 505 -3.78 -12.00 24.57
C ALA A 505 -5.17 -11.38 24.37
N ILE A 506 -6.10 -12.10 23.73
CA ILE A 506 -7.47 -11.60 23.47
C ILE A 506 -8.26 -11.50 24.78
N TRP A 507 -8.03 -12.40 25.74
CA TRP A 507 -8.62 -12.33 27.07
C TRP A 507 -8.17 -11.10 27.85
N MET A 508 -6.88 -10.75 27.79
CA MET A 508 -6.35 -9.56 28.44
C MET A 508 -6.93 -8.28 27.82
N VAL A 509 -7.07 -8.24 26.49
CA VAL A 509 -7.72 -7.12 25.78
C VAL A 509 -9.19 -6.99 26.20
N ALA A 510 -9.96 -8.08 26.26
CA ALA A 510 -11.35 -8.07 26.69
C ALA A 510 -11.49 -7.56 28.14
N ALA A 511 -10.65 -8.06 29.06
CA ALA A 511 -10.64 -7.62 30.45
C ALA A 511 -10.30 -6.12 30.57
N GLY A 512 -9.30 -5.65 29.81
CA GLY A 512 -8.93 -4.24 29.76
C GLY A 512 -10.05 -3.33 29.25
N LEU A 513 -10.80 -3.76 28.22
CA LEU A 513 -11.96 -3.02 27.71
C LEU A 513 -13.10 -2.95 28.73
N VAL A 514 -13.37 -4.03 29.47
CA VAL A 514 -14.36 -4.02 30.56
C VAL A 514 -13.94 -3.05 31.68
N LEU A 515 -12.64 -3.02 32.03
CA LEU A 515 -12.14 -2.06 33.02
C LEU A 515 -12.30 -0.62 32.55
N ALA A 516 -11.95 -0.34 31.29
CA ALA A 516 -12.09 0.99 30.69
C ALA A 516 -13.55 1.45 30.65
N PHE A 517 -14.49 0.54 30.31
CA PHE A 517 -15.92 0.80 30.38
C PHE A 517 -16.36 1.26 31.78
N TRP A 518 -16.01 0.48 32.82
CA TRP A 518 -16.42 0.80 34.18
C TRP A 518 -15.75 2.06 34.72
N ALA A 519 -14.45 2.22 34.45
CA ALA A 519 -13.72 3.42 34.84
C ALA A 519 -14.38 4.67 34.24
N TYR A 520 -14.71 4.65 32.95
CA TYR A 520 -15.37 5.79 32.32
C TYR A 520 -16.83 5.98 32.77
N PHE A 521 -17.56 4.89 33.00
CA PHE A 521 -18.95 4.95 33.47
C PHE A 521 -19.08 5.74 34.78
N THR A 522 -18.14 5.58 35.72
CA THR A 522 -18.09 6.34 36.99
C THR A 522 -18.02 7.86 36.81
N HIS A 523 -17.41 8.32 35.72
CA HIS A 523 -17.22 9.73 35.41
C HIS A 523 -18.28 10.29 34.47
N SER A 524 -19.15 9.44 33.90
CA SER A 524 -20.14 9.86 32.91
C SER A 524 -21.18 10.86 33.46
N PRO A 525 -21.66 11.81 32.63
CA PRO A 525 -22.76 12.70 32.97
C PRO A 525 -24.04 11.97 33.41
N TRP A 526 -24.24 10.73 32.96
CA TRP A 526 -25.34 9.87 33.42
C TRP A 526 -25.32 9.65 34.93
N ILE A 527 -24.15 9.35 35.49
CA ILE A 527 -23.99 9.22 36.94
C ILE A 527 -24.06 10.59 37.61
N GLN A 528 -23.45 11.62 37.03
CA GLN A 528 -23.40 12.95 37.64
C GLN A 528 -24.77 13.62 37.74
N ASN A 529 -25.65 13.43 36.75
CA ASN A 529 -26.93 14.15 36.68
C ASN A 529 -28.06 13.50 37.50
N TYR A 530 -27.97 12.21 37.81
CA TYR A 530 -29.05 11.45 38.46
C TYR A 530 -28.77 11.06 39.92
N ILE A 531 -27.55 11.28 40.43
CA ILE A 531 -27.09 10.76 41.72
C ILE A 531 -26.65 11.92 42.61
N ILE A 532 -27.35 12.15 43.72
CA ILE A 532 -27.08 13.25 44.67
C ILE A 532 -25.78 13.01 45.47
N ASP A 533 -25.45 11.76 45.79
CA ASP A 533 -24.21 11.40 46.50
C ASP A 533 -23.19 10.76 45.56
N ILE A 534 -22.56 11.62 44.76
CA ILE A 534 -21.65 11.24 43.69
C ILE A 534 -20.44 10.44 44.20
N SER A 535 -20.01 10.66 45.44
CA SER A 535 -18.77 10.08 45.99
C SER A 535 -18.92 8.59 46.34
N SER A 536 -19.99 8.23 47.06
CA SER A 536 -20.26 6.85 47.48
C SER A 536 -20.60 5.96 46.28
N THR A 537 -21.44 6.45 45.37
CA THR A 537 -21.88 5.66 44.20
C THR A 537 -20.76 5.44 43.20
N ARG A 538 -19.84 6.41 43.01
CA ARG A 538 -18.64 6.21 42.17
C ARG A 538 -17.74 5.10 42.70
N PHE A 539 -17.55 5.05 44.01
CA PHE A 539 -16.71 4.04 44.65
C PHE A 539 -17.31 2.64 44.51
N GLU A 540 -18.62 2.49 44.73
CA GLU A 540 -19.33 1.22 44.55
C GLU A 540 -19.31 0.72 43.10
N VAL A 541 -19.54 1.62 42.14
CA VAL A 541 -19.46 1.30 40.70
C VAL A 541 -18.04 0.91 40.29
N LEU A 542 -17.02 1.60 40.82
CA LEU A 542 -15.62 1.24 40.56
C LEU A 542 -15.25 -0.12 41.15
N ILE A 543 -15.68 -0.44 42.37
CA ILE A 543 -15.48 -1.76 42.99
C ILE A 543 -16.15 -2.85 42.15
N HIS A 544 -17.37 -2.60 41.69
CA HIS A 544 -18.08 -3.54 40.81
C HIS A 544 -17.35 -3.71 39.46
N GLY A 545 -16.79 -2.63 38.91
CA GLY A 545 -15.95 -2.69 37.72
C GLY A 545 -14.67 -3.49 37.90
N VAL A 546 -13.92 -3.25 38.98
CA VAL A 546 -12.68 -3.96 39.27
C VAL A 546 -12.95 -5.45 39.52
N THR A 547 -14.03 -5.78 40.25
CA THR A 547 -14.41 -7.17 40.53
C THR A 547 -14.87 -7.93 39.27
N THR A 548 -15.66 -7.29 38.39
CA THR A 548 -16.03 -7.88 37.09
C THR A 548 -14.82 -8.11 36.19
N THR A 549 -13.91 -7.13 36.09
CA THR A 549 -12.65 -7.27 35.32
C THR A 549 -11.77 -8.40 35.84
N LEU A 550 -11.56 -8.47 37.16
CA LEU A 550 -10.77 -9.54 37.79
C LEU A 550 -11.39 -10.91 37.52
N MET A 551 -12.72 -11.02 37.62
CA MET A 551 -13.41 -12.29 37.34
C MET A 551 -13.24 -12.71 35.88
N VAL A 552 -13.37 -11.79 34.94
CA VAL A 552 -13.11 -12.04 33.51
C VAL A 552 -11.67 -12.51 33.27
N ALA A 553 -10.68 -11.85 33.88
CA ALA A 553 -9.27 -12.18 33.72
C ALA A 553 -8.94 -13.57 34.30
N VAL A 554 -9.46 -13.88 35.48
CA VAL A 554 -9.28 -15.18 36.16
C VAL A 554 -9.93 -16.32 35.38
N ILE A 555 -11.16 -16.12 34.89
CA ILE A 555 -11.84 -17.12 34.04
C ILE A 555 -11.00 -17.36 32.78
N GLY A 556 -10.48 -16.31 32.15
CA GLY A 556 -9.63 -16.41 30.98
C GLY A 556 -8.34 -17.20 31.22
N LEU A 557 -7.66 -16.93 32.34
CA LEU A 557 -6.44 -17.64 32.73
C LEU A 557 -6.72 -19.12 32.99
N LYS A 558 -7.81 -19.46 33.69
CA LYS A 558 -8.17 -20.86 33.97
C LYS A 558 -8.55 -21.64 32.71
N VAL A 559 -9.32 -21.03 31.80
CA VAL A 559 -9.68 -21.65 30.52
C VAL A 559 -8.43 -21.85 29.63
N TRP A 560 -7.42 -20.99 29.76
CA TRP A 560 -6.14 -21.15 29.09
C TRP A 560 -5.30 -22.28 29.70
N GLU A 561 -5.17 -22.30 31.02
CA GLU A 561 -4.41 -23.30 31.77
C GLU A 561 -4.97 -24.72 31.54
N SER A 562 -6.29 -24.89 31.59
CA SER A 562 -6.96 -26.18 31.33
C SER A 562 -6.79 -26.67 29.89
N ARG A 563 -6.46 -25.76 28.95
CA ARG A 563 -6.20 -26.10 27.55
C ARG A 563 -4.74 -26.47 27.32
N LEU A 564 -3.80 -25.88 28.06
CA LEU A 564 -2.39 -26.27 28.05
C LEU A 564 -2.17 -27.65 28.69
N SER A 565 -2.96 -28.01 29.70
CA SER A 565 -2.87 -29.32 30.36
C SER A 565 -3.41 -30.49 29.53
N GLY A 566 -4.02 -30.24 28.36
CA GLY A 566 -4.59 -31.27 27.50
C GLY A 566 -5.89 -31.90 28.03
N GLU A 567 -6.45 -31.40 29.13
CA GLU A 567 -7.72 -31.85 29.70
C GLU A 567 -8.94 -31.29 28.91
N GLN A 568 -9.09 -31.67 27.63
CA GLN A 568 -10.40 -31.56 26.97
C GLN A 568 -11.14 -32.90 27.07
N ARG A 569 -11.94 -33.07 28.13
CA ARG A 569 -13.06 -34.03 28.09
C ARG A 569 -14.28 -33.27 27.57
N GLU A 570 -14.80 -33.70 26.43
CA GLU A 570 -15.78 -32.98 25.59
C GLU A 570 -17.15 -32.71 26.24
N ASP A 571 -17.44 -33.27 27.43
CA ASP A 571 -18.78 -33.20 28.05
C ASP A 571 -18.82 -32.59 29.47
N SER A 572 -17.77 -31.93 29.94
CA SER A 572 -17.79 -31.31 31.28
C SER A 572 -17.87 -29.78 31.20
N PRO A 573 -18.89 -29.12 31.78
CA PRO A 573 -18.91 -27.67 31.87
C PRO A 573 -17.69 -27.24 32.68
N VAL A 574 -16.78 -26.49 32.06
CA VAL A 574 -15.49 -26.00 32.60
C VAL A 574 -15.65 -25.10 33.85
N VAL A 575 -16.84 -25.02 34.44
CA VAL A 575 -17.19 -24.09 35.52
C VAL A 575 -17.16 -24.72 36.92
N ALA A 576 -17.02 -26.04 37.09
CA ALA A 576 -17.30 -26.65 38.39
C ALA A 576 -16.19 -27.56 38.96
N SER A 577 -15.05 -27.01 39.39
CA SER A 577 -14.17 -27.72 40.36
C SER A 577 -13.06 -26.86 40.99
N GLY A 578 -13.33 -25.59 41.34
CA GLY A 578 -12.36 -24.82 42.12
C GLY A 578 -13.02 -23.90 43.15
N THR A 579 -12.67 -24.07 44.43
CA THR A 579 -13.01 -23.19 45.57
C THR A 579 -12.75 -21.70 45.29
N PHE A 580 -11.81 -21.40 44.39
CA PHE A 580 -11.52 -20.03 43.95
C PHE A 580 -12.57 -19.43 42.99
N SER A 581 -13.24 -20.24 42.16
CA SER A 581 -14.29 -19.78 41.23
C SER A 581 -15.59 -19.44 41.97
N THR A 582 -15.96 -20.25 42.97
CA THR A 582 -17.08 -19.98 43.88
C THR A 582 -16.84 -18.76 44.76
N SER A 583 -15.59 -18.53 45.21
CA SER A 583 -15.23 -17.32 45.97
C SER A 583 -15.33 -16.04 45.13
N MET A 584 -14.88 -16.06 43.87
CA MET A 584 -14.96 -14.88 42.99
C MET A 584 -16.39 -14.58 42.53
N THR A 585 -17.20 -15.60 42.24
CA THR A 585 -18.62 -15.42 41.90
C THR A 585 -19.41 -14.88 43.09
N GLY A 586 -19.11 -15.35 44.31
CA GLY A 586 -19.65 -14.77 45.54
C GLY A 586 -19.26 -13.31 45.74
N LEU A 587 -17.98 -12.97 45.54
CA LEU A 587 -17.51 -11.57 45.57
C LEU A 587 -18.21 -10.68 44.53
N LEU A 588 -18.39 -11.20 43.30
CA LEU A 588 -19.12 -10.46 42.27
C LEU A 588 -20.58 -10.26 42.66
N GLN A 589 -21.28 -11.30 43.15
CA GLN A 589 -22.66 -11.19 43.61
C GLN A 589 -22.81 -10.16 44.74
N VAL A 590 -21.90 -10.18 45.72
CA VAL A 590 -21.87 -9.17 46.80
C VAL A 590 -21.63 -7.78 46.23
N ALA A 591 -20.68 -7.61 45.30
CA ALA A 591 -20.43 -6.33 44.64
C ALA A 591 -21.64 -5.85 43.81
N THR A 592 -22.33 -6.74 43.09
CA THR A 592 -23.53 -6.43 42.30
C THR A 592 -24.68 -6.00 43.21
N VAL A 593 -24.94 -6.76 44.28
CA VAL A 593 -26.01 -6.45 45.24
C VAL A 593 -25.71 -5.15 45.98
N SER A 594 -24.44 -4.91 46.34
CA SER A 594 -24.00 -3.63 46.93
C SER A 594 -24.20 -2.48 45.96
N MET A 595 -23.83 -2.63 44.67
CA MET A 595 -24.01 -1.59 43.65
C MET A 595 -25.50 -1.31 43.38
N ILE A 596 -26.33 -2.34 43.21
CA ILE A 596 -27.77 -2.18 43.00
C ILE A 596 -28.41 -1.54 44.24
N GLY A 597 -28.05 -2.01 45.44
CA GLY A 597 -28.52 -1.44 46.70
C GLY A 597 -28.16 0.04 46.84
N GLY A 598 -26.92 0.41 46.54
CA GLY A 598 -26.46 1.79 46.57
C GLY A 598 -27.11 2.66 45.49
N LEU A 599 -27.28 2.15 44.27
CA LEU A 599 -28.00 2.85 43.20
C LEU A 599 -29.49 3.06 43.56
N CYS A 600 -30.17 2.05 44.12
CA CYS A 600 -31.56 2.14 44.56
C CYS A 600 -31.71 3.11 45.74
N LEU A 601 -30.81 3.06 46.72
CA LEU A 601 -30.82 3.99 47.86
C LEU A 601 -30.56 5.43 47.40
N THR A 602 -29.65 5.61 46.45
CA THR A 602 -29.35 6.95 45.93
C THR A 602 -30.48 7.47 45.06
N PHE A 603 -31.09 6.64 44.21
CA PHE A 603 -32.31 6.96 43.47
C PHE A 603 -33.46 7.32 44.40
N LEU A 604 -33.68 6.55 45.47
CA LEU A 604 -34.72 6.82 46.47
C LEU A 604 -34.47 8.15 47.20
N LYS A 605 -33.22 8.43 47.59
CA LYS A 605 -32.83 9.73 48.15
C LYS A 605 -33.09 10.87 47.16
N THR A 606 -32.76 10.70 45.88
CA THR A 606 -33.03 11.69 44.83
C THR A 606 -34.52 11.92 44.61
N TYR A 607 -35.30 10.84 44.53
CA TYR A 607 -36.75 10.89 44.37
C TYR A 607 -37.44 11.57 45.55
N LEU A 608 -37.03 11.25 46.79
CA LEU A 608 -37.56 11.87 48.00
C LEU A 608 -37.18 13.35 48.09
N ALA A 609 -35.93 13.71 47.77
CA ALA A 609 -35.50 15.12 47.76
C ALA A 609 -36.28 15.95 46.73
N GLN A 610 -36.51 15.43 45.51
CA GLN A 610 -37.33 16.12 44.50
C GLN A 610 -38.79 16.28 44.92
N HIS A 611 -39.36 15.29 45.62
CA HIS A 611 -40.74 15.38 46.13
C HIS A 611 -40.87 16.32 47.34
N GLU A 612 -39.90 16.37 48.24
CA GLU A 612 -39.87 17.32 49.36
C GLU A 612 -39.83 18.77 48.85
N PHE A 613 -39.04 19.05 47.82
CA PHE A 613 -39.02 20.37 47.16
C PHE A 613 -40.35 20.71 46.45
N ALA A 614 -41.00 19.73 45.81
CA ALA A 614 -42.32 19.92 45.21
C ALA A 614 -43.41 20.23 46.26
N THR A 615 -43.38 19.56 47.43
CA THR A 615 -44.33 19.83 48.52
C THR A 615 -44.05 21.14 49.26
N ALA A 616 -42.79 21.54 49.42
CA ALA A 616 -42.43 22.83 50.01
C ALA A 616 -42.81 24.02 49.10
N SER A 617 -42.65 23.86 47.78
CA SER A 617 -43.12 24.83 46.77
C SER A 617 -44.65 24.99 46.75
N LEU A 618 -45.40 23.93 47.06
CA LEU A 618 -46.87 23.93 47.07
C LEU A 618 -47.46 24.44 48.40
N MET A 619 -46.65 24.49 49.47
CA MET A 619 -47.00 25.15 50.75
C MET A 619 -46.62 26.63 50.81
N MET A 620 -45.80 27.13 49.87
CA MET A 620 -45.44 28.55 49.74
C MET A 620 -46.22 29.30 48.64
N MET A 621 -47.06 28.59 47.86
CA MET A 621 -48.16 29.17 47.07
C MET A 621 -49.45 29.09 47.87
#